data_AF-A0A942WML2-F1
#
_entry.id   AF-A0A942WML2-F1
#
_cell.length_a   1.000
_cell.length_b   1.000
_cell.length_c   1.000
_cell.angle_alpha   90.00
_cell.angle_beta   90.00
_cell.angle_gamma   90.00
#
_symmetry.space_group_name_H-M   'P 1'
#
loop_
_entity.id
_entity.type
_entity.pdbx_description
1 polymer ?
#
loop_
_entity_poly.entity_id
_entity_poly.type
_entity_poly.pdbx_seq_one_letter_code
_entity_poly.pdbx_strand_id
1 'polypeptide(L)'
;MEQFRDFVKKELYNDGDASGIQTKKLCFRRHVNGAYSWMKLVVHVFREEYTNNVYELLYLENIDLEKRKEKILEKAANLDPLTGVCNRTVFEREVGKYMSQKSSKGALVILDLDDFKGINDLYGHVRGDEVLKTLTKVLKMTFRHGDLIGRLGGDEFMVFIKNVEEKEVLDRRMDELFSVLYCLPDLPLRCSAGITFVSRKGFSYKRSLEQADQALYESKKRGKDRYCYYDMIS
;
A
#
# COMPACT_ATOMS: atom_id res chain seq x y z
N MET A 1 26.72 27.28 -1.99
CA MET A 1 26.76 28.61 -1.34
C MET A 1 25.95 29.64 -2.15
N GLU A 2 26.13 29.74 -3.48
CA GLU A 2 25.31 30.62 -4.34
C GLU A 2 23.81 30.31 -4.30
N GLN A 3 23.40 29.04 -4.43
CA GLN A 3 21.98 28.66 -4.36
C GLN A 3 21.30 29.02 -3.02
N PHE A 4 22.07 29.10 -1.93
CA PHE A 4 21.56 29.51 -0.61
C PHE A 4 21.38 31.03 -0.53
N ARG A 5 22.35 31.80 -1.04
CA ARG A 5 22.25 33.26 -1.15
C ARG A 5 21.10 33.69 -2.06
N ASP A 6 20.89 32.98 -3.16
CA ASP A 6 19.80 33.26 -4.09
C ASP A 6 18.43 32.88 -3.53
N PHE A 7 18.33 31.76 -2.80
CA PHE A 7 17.12 31.41 -2.05
C PHE A 7 16.79 32.49 -1.01
N VAL A 8 17.77 32.91 -0.22
CA VAL A 8 17.61 33.95 0.81
C VAL A 8 17.16 35.27 0.18
N LYS A 9 17.84 35.74 -0.88
CA LYS A 9 17.46 36.99 -1.56
C LYS A 9 16.08 36.92 -2.21
N LYS A 10 15.70 35.77 -2.77
CA LYS A 10 14.46 35.63 -3.55
C LYS A 10 13.22 35.38 -2.69
N GLU A 11 13.35 34.71 -1.54
CA GLU A 11 12.20 34.31 -0.69
C GLU A 11 11.99 35.18 0.54
N LEU A 12 13.04 35.85 1.05
CA LEU A 12 12.93 36.71 2.25
C LEU A 12 12.75 38.20 1.91
N TYR A 13 13.12 38.63 0.70
CA TYR A 13 13.14 40.05 0.32
C TYR A 13 12.18 40.43 -0.83
N ASN A 14 11.42 39.47 -1.41
CA ASN A 14 10.50 39.75 -2.54
C ASN A 14 9.03 39.97 -2.17
N ASP A 15 8.61 39.74 -0.91
CA ASP A 15 7.26 40.13 -0.49
C ASP A 15 7.31 41.53 0.12
N GLY A 16 6.81 42.50 -0.64
CA GLY A 16 6.74 43.92 -0.31
C GLY A 16 5.76 44.28 0.82
N ASP A 17 5.63 43.44 1.84
CA ASP A 17 4.80 43.70 3.02
C ASP A 17 5.66 43.68 4.29
N ALA A 18 6.34 44.81 4.52
CA ALA A 18 7.32 45.01 5.58
C ALA A 18 6.67 45.32 6.95
N SER A 19 5.52 44.70 7.25
CA SER A 19 4.70 44.99 8.44
C SER A 19 4.58 43.84 9.45
N GLY A 20 5.08 42.62 9.16
CA GLY A 20 4.86 41.45 10.02
C GLY A 20 6.07 40.54 10.28
N ILE A 21 6.00 39.77 11.37
CA ILE A 21 6.92 38.67 11.69
C ILE A 21 6.78 37.60 10.59
N GLN A 22 7.86 37.31 9.87
CA GLN A 22 7.88 36.27 8.85
C GLN A 22 8.72 35.07 9.30
N THR A 23 8.18 33.86 9.15
CA THR A 23 8.90 32.62 9.41
C THR A 23 8.97 31.78 8.15
N LYS A 24 10.18 31.55 7.64
CA LYS A 24 10.43 30.67 6.49
C LYS A 24 11.15 29.41 6.94
N LYS A 25 10.78 28.27 6.37
CA LYS A 25 11.34 26.95 6.70
C LYS A 25 11.81 26.26 5.42
N LEU A 26 13.04 25.75 5.41
CA LEU A 26 13.59 25.01 4.28
C LEU A 26 14.15 23.67 4.76
N CYS A 27 13.67 22.57 4.18
CA CYS A 27 14.18 21.23 4.43
C CYS A 27 15.10 20.78 3.29
N PHE A 28 16.31 20.30 3.61
CA PHE A 28 17.28 19.86 2.61
C PHE A 28 18.19 18.75 3.15
N ARG A 29 18.87 18.04 2.24
CA ARG A 29 19.86 17.01 2.59
C ARG A 29 21.24 17.63 2.68
N ARG A 30 21.94 17.39 3.79
CA ARG A 30 23.32 17.84 4.02
C ARG A 30 24.19 16.65 4.42
N HIS A 31 25.42 16.62 3.91
CA HIS A 31 26.42 15.66 4.36
C HIS A 31 27.02 16.14 5.70
N VAL A 32 26.87 15.33 6.75
CA VAL A 32 27.33 15.60 8.12
C VAL A 32 27.97 14.31 8.66
N ASN A 33 29.21 14.37 9.12
CA ASN A 33 29.94 13.24 9.71
C ASN A 33 29.94 11.94 8.87
N GLY A 34 30.13 12.05 7.56
CA GLY A 34 30.23 10.87 6.67
C GLY A 34 28.89 10.29 6.21
N ALA A 35 27.77 10.89 6.58
CA ALA A 35 26.44 10.48 6.13
C ALA A 35 25.60 11.68 5.71
N TYR A 36 24.61 11.44 4.86
CA TYR A 36 23.60 12.46 4.57
C TYR A 36 22.51 12.45 5.64
N SER A 37 22.20 13.62 6.19
CA SER A 37 21.12 13.86 7.13
C SER A 37 20.14 14.90 6.58
N TRP A 38 18.87 14.75 6.91
CA TRP A 38 17.87 15.81 6.69
C TRP A 38 18.07 16.95 7.69
N MET A 39 18.16 18.17 7.18
CA MET A 39 18.29 19.39 7.97
C MET A 39 17.11 20.31 7.67
N LYS A 40 16.65 21.03 8.70
CA LYS A 40 15.65 22.09 8.60
C LYS A 40 16.31 23.41 8.98
N LEU A 41 16.38 24.33 8.03
CA LEU A 41 16.71 25.72 8.30
C LEU A 41 15.42 26.46 8.63
N VAL A 42 15.42 27.18 9.75
CA VAL A 42 14.35 28.09 10.11
C VAL A 42 14.92 29.49 10.16
N VAL A 43 14.25 30.42 9.46
CA VAL A 43 14.59 31.84 9.43
C VAL A 43 13.39 32.61 9.95
N HIS A 44 13.57 33.29 11.08
CA HIS A 44 12.61 34.21 11.64
C HIS A 44 13.08 35.64 11.40
N VAL A 45 12.28 36.41 10.67
CA VAL A 45 12.52 37.82 10.43
C VAL A 45 11.52 38.62 11.26
N PHE A 46 12.01 39.52 12.09
CA PHE A 46 11.18 40.39 12.91
C PHE A 46 11.76 41.79 12.98
N ARG A 47 10.88 42.76 13.24
CA ARG A 47 11.21 44.17 13.34
C ARG A 47 11.06 44.60 14.80
N GLU A 48 12.07 45.25 15.35
CA GLU A 48 12.03 45.79 16.71
C GLU A 48 11.25 47.10 16.74
N GLU A 49 10.33 47.24 17.69
CA GLU A 49 9.40 48.38 17.77
C GLU A 49 10.10 49.72 18.10
N TYR A 50 11.19 49.69 18.89
CA TYR A 50 11.84 50.92 19.38
C TYR A 50 12.83 51.53 18.38
N THR A 51 13.63 50.69 17.74
CA THR A 51 14.71 51.14 16.83
C THR A 51 14.29 51.03 15.37
N ASN A 52 13.19 50.31 15.09
CA ASN A 52 12.77 49.93 13.75
C ASN A 52 13.79 49.06 12.98
N ASN A 53 14.77 48.48 13.70
CA ASN A 53 15.76 47.57 13.12
C ASN A 53 15.12 46.23 12.76
N VAL A 54 15.61 45.62 11.69
CA VAL A 54 15.22 44.28 11.26
C VAL A 54 16.26 43.28 11.78
N TYR A 55 15.80 42.27 12.49
CA TYR A 55 16.62 41.18 12.98
C TYR A 55 16.23 39.87 12.29
N GLU A 56 17.25 39.05 12.02
CA GLU A 56 17.09 37.71 11.49
C GLU A 56 17.63 36.70 12.51
N LEU A 57 16.77 35.81 12.99
CA LEU A 57 17.16 34.67 13.81
C LEU A 57 17.18 33.42 12.92
N LEU A 58 18.36 32.81 12.79
CA LEU A 58 18.57 31.60 12.01
C LEU A 58 19.03 30.47 12.92
N TYR A 59 18.38 29.32 12.79
CA TYR A 59 18.88 28.09 13.39
C TYR A 59 18.69 26.91 12.45
N LEU A 60 19.56 25.91 12.64
CA LEU A 60 19.58 24.69 11.86
C LEU A 60 19.27 23.51 12.77
N GLU A 61 18.25 22.73 12.42
CA GLU A 61 17.82 21.57 13.16
C GLU A 61 18.07 20.29 12.35
N ASN A 62 18.56 19.24 13.01
CA ASN A 62 18.68 17.93 12.40
C ASN A 62 17.36 17.17 12.56
N ILE A 63 16.63 17.01 11.45
CA ILE A 63 15.30 16.39 11.41
C ILE A 63 15.35 14.95 10.86
N ASP A 64 16.53 14.33 10.80
CA ASP A 64 16.72 13.03 10.16
C ASP A 64 15.98 11.91 10.89
N LEU A 65 15.94 11.94 12.23
CA LEU A 65 15.18 10.98 13.02
C LEU A 65 13.67 11.13 12.78
N GLU A 66 13.16 12.35 12.72
CA GLU A 66 11.75 12.63 12.47
C GLU A 66 11.34 12.16 11.08
N LYS A 67 12.13 12.47 10.04
CA LYS A 67 11.90 12.00 8.68
C LYS A 67 11.98 10.48 8.55
N ARG A 68 12.89 9.81 9.27
CA ARG A 68 12.94 8.35 9.31
C ARG A 68 11.71 7.76 10.01
N LYS A 69 11.29 8.34 11.13
CA LYS A 69 10.07 7.93 11.85
C LYS A 69 8.83 8.12 10.98
N GLU A 70 8.67 9.28 10.34
CA GLU A 70 7.59 9.57 9.40
C GLU A 70 7.55 8.52 8.28
N LYS A 71 8.69 8.19 7.67
CA LYS A 71 8.77 7.15 6.64
C LYS A 71 8.47 5.74 7.14
N ILE A 72 8.84 5.41 8.38
CA ILE A 72 8.50 4.14 9.01
C ILE A 72 6.99 4.08 9.30
N LEU A 73 6.42 5.17 9.81
CA LEU A 73 4.98 5.30 10.06
C LEU A 73 4.18 5.22 8.76
N GLU A 74 4.65 5.86 7.69
CA GLU A 74 4.06 5.72 6.35
C GLU A 74 4.14 4.27 5.87
N LYS A 75 5.28 3.60 6.03
CA LYS A 75 5.42 2.17 5.67
C LYS A 75 4.53 1.26 6.52
N ALA A 76 4.40 1.53 7.82
CA ALA A 76 3.49 0.80 8.71
C ALA A 76 2.03 1.06 8.34
N ALA A 77 1.69 2.28 7.91
CA ALA A 77 0.38 2.64 7.38
C ALA A 77 0.12 2.09 5.98
N ASN A 78 1.11 1.47 5.33
CA ASN A 78 1.00 0.90 3.98
C ASN A 78 0.77 -0.63 3.99
N LEU A 79 1.03 -1.29 5.11
CA LEU A 79 0.92 -2.75 5.24
C LEU A 79 -0.18 -3.10 6.24
N ASP A 80 -0.77 -4.27 6.08
CA ASP A 80 -1.62 -4.88 7.11
C ASP A 80 -0.72 -5.33 8.28
N PRO A 81 -0.99 -4.91 9.52
CA PRO A 81 -0.10 -5.14 10.66
C PRO A 81 0.01 -6.61 11.07
N LEU A 82 -0.99 -7.44 10.74
CA LEU A 82 -1.02 -8.85 11.12
C LEU A 82 -0.25 -9.74 10.13
N THR A 83 -0.41 -9.45 8.84
CA THR A 83 0.04 -10.30 7.73
C THR A 83 1.26 -9.74 6.99
N GLY A 84 1.50 -8.43 7.10
CA GLY A 84 2.59 -7.73 6.44
C GLY A 84 2.47 -7.68 4.91
N VAL A 85 1.28 -7.93 4.35
CA VAL A 85 0.98 -7.66 2.93
C VAL A 85 0.40 -6.26 2.77
N CYS A 86 0.18 -5.80 1.54
CA CYS A 86 -0.41 -4.48 1.29
C CYS A 86 -1.78 -4.37 1.99
N ASN A 87 -2.07 -3.24 2.62
CA ASN A 87 -3.47 -2.96 2.95
C ASN A 87 -4.25 -2.54 1.70
N ARG A 88 -5.58 -2.40 1.85
CA ARG A 88 -6.50 -1.99 0.77
C ARG A 88 -6.00 -0.77 -0.02
N THR A 89 -5.64 0.30 0.67
CA THR A 89 -5.23 1.57 0.05
C THR A 89 -3.98 1.41 -0.81
N VAL A 90 -2.99 0.66 -0.33
CA VAL A 90 -1.74 0.43 -1.07
C VAL A 90 -1.94 -0.52 -2.22
N PHE A 91 -2.72 -1.58 -2.01
CA PHE A 91 -3.02 -2.53 -3.06
C PHE A 91 -3.67 -1.84 -4.27
N GLU A 92 -4.73 -1.05 -4.03
CA GLU A 92 -5.40 -0.27 -5.08
C GLU A 92 -4.43 0.68 -5.80
N ARG A 93 -3.61 1.42 -5.05
CA ARG A 93 -2.62 2.34 -5.63
C ARG A 93 -1.61 1.64 -6.53
N GLU A 94 -1.06 0.50 -6.09
CA GLU A 94 -0.05 -0.24 -6.85
C GLU A 94 -0.66 -0.93 -8.09
N VAL A 95 -1.90 -1.42 -8.00
CA VAL A 95 -2.64 -1.92 -9.17
C VAL A 95 -2.86 -0.80 -10.17
N GLY A 96 -3.37 0.36 -9.74
CA GLY A 96 -3.57 1.51 -10.61
C GLY A 96 -2.28 1.99 -11.27
N LYS A 97 -1.17 2.02 -10.51
CA LYS A 97 0.15 2.37 -11.03
C LYS A 97 0.62 1.40 -12.10
N TYR A 98 0.48 0.09 -11.89
CA TYR A 98 0.84 -0.91 -12.90
C TYR A 98 -0.05 -0.79 -14.15
N MET A 99 -1.36 -0.64 -13.96
CA MET A 99 -2.32 -0.53 -15.06
C MET A 99 -2.23 0.76 -15.88
N SER A 100 -1.46 1.76 -15.40
CA SER A 100 -1.16 2.97 -16.16
C SER A 100 -0.13 2.74 -17.28
N GLN A 101 0.67 1.66 -17.18
CA GLN A 101 1.75 1.33 -18.13
C GLN A 101 1.19 0.88 -19.49
N LYS A 102 1.94 1.08 -20.57
CA LYS A 102 1.54 0.60 -21.91
C LYS A 102 1.49 -0.93 -21.91
N SER A 103 0.43 -1.49 -22.50
CA SER A 103 0.22 -2.94 -22.65
C SER A 103 0.11 -3.72 -21.32
N SER A 104 -0.20 -3.06 -20.21
CA SER A 104 -0.45 -3.72 -18.93
C SER A 104 -1.73 -4.56 -18.97
N LYS A 105 -1.62 -5.77 -18.44
CA LYS A 105 -2.71 -6.75 -18.33
C LYS A 105 -2.47 -7.65 -17.13
N GLY A 106 -3.52 -8.28 -16.63
CA GLY A 106 -3.42 -9.15 -15.48
C GLY A 106 -4.76 -9.73 -15.06
N ALA A 107 -4.77 -10.34 -13.89
CA ALA A 107 -5.98 -10.82 -13.25
C ALA A 107 -6.08 -10.25 -11.84
N LEU A 108 -7.28 -9.82 -11.46
CA LEU A 108 -7.64 -9.47 -10.09
C LEU A 108 -8.36 -10.65 -9.47
N VAL A 109 -7.85 -11.12 -8.33
CA VAL A 109 -8.41 -12.21 -7.55
C VAL A 109 -8.81 -11.66 -6.18
N ILE A 110 -10.02 -11.94 -5.74
CA ILE A 110 -10.48 -11.72 -4.37
C ILE A 110 -10.66 -13.09 -3.73
N LEU A 111 -10.11 -13.28 -2.53
CA LEU A 111 -10.21 -14.51 -1.76
C LEU A 111 -10.84 -14.23 -0.41
N ASP A 112 -11.63 -15.17 0.08
CA ASP A 112 -12.28 -15.12 1.38
C ASP A 112 -12.20 -16.50 2.03
N LEU A 113 -11.79 -16.57 3.30
CA LEU A 113 -11.71 -17.83 4.03
C LEU A 113 -13.11 -18.32 4.39
N ASP A 114 -13.42 -19.53 3.96
CA ASP A 114 -14.73 -20.11 4.23
C ASP A 114 -14.88 -20.41 5.73
N ASP A 115 -15.97 -19.93 6.32
CA ASP A 115 -16.34 -20.17 7.73
C ASP A 115 -15.31 -19.67 8.75
N PHE A 116 -14.52 -18.64 8.41
CA PHE A 116 -13.49 -18.06 9.30
C PHE A 116 -14.03 -17.61 10.67
N LYS A 117 -15.26 -17.07 10.71
CA LYS A 117 -15.91 -16.74 11.98
C LYS A 117 -16.06 -17.98 12.88
N GLY A 118 -16.43 -19.13 12.31
CA GLY A 118 -16.52 -20.39 13.05
C GLY A 118 -15.17 -20.85 13.62
N ILE A 119 -14.07 -20.60 12.90
CA ILE A 119 -12.71 -20.86 13.40
C ILE A 119 -12.42 -19.98 14.62
N ASN A 120 -12.73 -18.68 14.54
CA ASN A 120 -12.55 -17.75 15.67
C ASN A 120 -13.42 -18.15 16.88
N ASP A 121 -14.68 -18.52 16.63
CA ASP A 121 -15.62 -18.87 17.69
C ASP A 121 -15.20 -20.18 18.40
N LEU A 122 -14.61 -21.14 17.66
CA LEU A 122 -14.21 -22.44 18.20
C LEU A 122 -12.80 -22.44 18.83
N TYR A 123 -11.83 -21.74 18.23
CA TYR A 123 -10.42 -21.80 18.62
C TYR A 123 -9.87 -20.46 19.16
N GLY A 124 -10.69 -19.41 19.17
CA GLY A 124 -10.30 -18.07 19.58
C GLY A 124 -9.54 -17.29 18.51
N HIS A 125 -9.50 -15.97 18.70
CA HIS A 125 -8.87 -15.03 17.75
C HIS A 125 -7.38 -15.27 17.52
N VAL A 126 -6.64 -15.77 18.52
CA VAL A 126 -5.21 -16.08 18.36
C VAL A 126 -5.02 -17.13 17.26
N ARG A 127 -5.89 -18.15 17.21
CA ARG A 127 -5.85 -19.16 16.16
C ARG A 127 -6.30 -18.60 14.81
N GLY A 128 -7.31 -17.74 14.79
CA GLY A 128 -7.69 -17.01 13.58
C GLY A 128 -6.55 -16.19 12.98
N ASP A 129 -5.79 -15.50 13.83
CA ASP A 129 -4.60 -14.75 13.43
C ASP A 129 -3.51 -15.63 12.81
N GLU A 130 -3.30 -16.84 13.37
CA GLU A 130 -2.38 -17.83 12.80
C GLU A 130 -2.86 -18.34 11.43
N VAL A 131 -4.16 -18.53 11.26
CA VAL A 131 -4.77 -18.92 9.98
C VAL A 131 -4.52 -17.85 8.92
N LEU A 132 -4.76 -16.57 9.25
CA LEU A 132 -4.51 -15.46 8.34
C LEU A 132 -3.04 -15.33 7.94
N LYS A 133 -2.12 -15.54 8.91
CA LYS A 133 -0.68 -15.59 8.65
C LYS A 133 -0.29 -16.78 7.77
N THR A 134 -0.94 -17.93 7.96
CA THR A 134 -0.68 -19.14 7.17
C THR A 134 -1.16 -18.96 5.73
N LEU A 135 -2.38 -18.48 5.52
CA LEU A 135 -2.88 -18.12 4.18
C LEU A 135 -1.90 -17.14 3.51
N THR A 136 -1.45 -16.12 4.22
CA THR A 136 -0.47 -15.15 3.68
C THR A 136 0.83 -15.82 3.22
N LYS A 137 1.36 -16.78 3.99
CA LYS A 137 2.57 -17.53 3.59
C LYS A 137 2.31 -18.34 2.33
N VAL A 138 1.19 -19.04 2.25
CA VAL A 138 0.82 -19.84 1.07
C VAL A 138 0.67 -18.94 -0.16
N LEU A 139 -0.04 -17.81 -0.06
CA LEU A 139 -0.17 -16.84 -1.16
C LEU A 139 1.21 -16.35 -1.64
N LYS A 140 2.13 -16.05 -0.73
CA LYS A 140 3.50 -15.61 -1.09
C LYS A 140 4.35 -16.71 -1.74
N MET A 141 4.04 -17.98 -1.48
CA MET A 141 4.71 -19.12 -2.12
C MET A 141 4.14 -19.43 -3.50
N THR A 142 2.82 -19.33 -3.67
CA THR A 142 2.13 -19.63 -4.93
C THR A 142 2.30 -18.51 -5.97
N PHE A 143 2.26 -17.24 -5.54
CA PHE A 143 2.36 -16.09 -6.44
C PHE A 143 3.78 -15.53 -6.51
N ARG A 144 4.13 -14.94 -7.67
CA ARG A 144 5.51 -14.49 -7.92
C ARG A 144 5.80 -13.22 -7.13
N HIS A 145 7.09 -12.95 -6.87
CA HIS A 145 7.51 -11.73 -6.17
C HIS A 145 7.05 -10.41 -6.85
N GLY A 146 6.78 -10.45 -8.16
CA GLY A 146 6.25 -9.31 -8.90
C GLY A 146 4.74 -9.11 -8.78
N ASP A 147 3.99 -10.12 -8.35
CA ASP A 147 2.54 -10.05 -8.14
C ASP A 147 2.24 -9.27 -6.85
N LEU A 148 1.05 -8.66 -6.76
CA LEU A 148 0.64 -7.91 -5.57
C LEU A 148 -0.26 -8.79 -4.72
N ILE A 149 -0.03 -8.79 -3.41
CA ILE A 149 -0.89 -9.44 -2.43
C ILE A 149 -1.31 -8.37 -1.43
N GLY A 150 -2.59 -8.35 -1.08
CA GLY A 150 -3.12 -7.44 -0.08
C GLY A 150 -4.23 -8.08 0.76
N ARG A 151 -4.50 -7.47 1.91
CA ARG A 151 -5.62 -7.82 2.78
C ARG A 151 -6.57 -6.62 2.85
N LEU A 152 -7.84 -6.87 2.55
CA LEU A 152 -8.90 -5.84 2.56
C LEU A 152 -9.38 -5.55 3.98
N GLY A 153 -9.40 -6.58 4.81
CA GLY A 153 -9.88 -6.57 6.20
C GLY A 153 -10.45 -7.94 6.55
N GLY A 154 -10.56 -8.26 7.85
CA GLY A 154 -11.11 -9.56 8.27
C GLY A 154 -10.39 -10.74 7.64
N ASP A 155 -11.12 -11.58 6.93
CA ASP A 155 -10.71 -12.77 6.19
C ASP A 155 -10.54 -12.56 4.69
N GLU A 156 -10.73 -11.33 4.19
CA GLU A 156 -10.68 -11.02 2.77
C GLU A 156 -9.27 -10.61 2.31
N PHE A 157 -8.78 -11.32 1.29
CA PHE A 157 -7.52 -11.08 0.61
C PHE A 157 -7.72 -10.72 -0.85
N MET A 158 -6.73 -10.05 -1.42
CA MET A 158 -6.65 -9.76 -2.84
C MET A 158 -5.30 -10.15 -3.39
N VAL A 159 -5.31 -10.64 -4.62
CA VAL A 159 -4.09 -10.88 -5.41
C VAL A 159 -4.25 -10.22 -6.77
N PHE A 160 -3.23 -9.49 -7.19
CA PHE A 160 -3.14 -8.97 -8.54
C PHE A 160 -1.97 -9.60 -9.26
N ILE A 161 -2.29 -10.39 -10.29
CA ILE A 161 -1.32 -11.19 -11.03
C ILE A 161 -0.99 -10.44 -12.30
N LYS A 162 0.30 -10.08 -12.46
CA LYS A 162 0.74 -9.26 -13.58
C LYS A 162 1.02 -10.12 -14.81
N ASN A 163 0.78 -9.56 -15.99
CA ASN A 163 1.09 -10.19 -17.28
C ASN A 163 0.46 -11.58 -17.46
N VAL A 164 -0.76 -11.80 -16.95
CA VAL A 164 -1.54 -13.01 -17.19
C VAL A 164 -2.78 -12.68 -18.02
N GLU A 165 -3.08 -13.54 -18.99
CA GLU A 165 -4.26 -13.45 -19.87
C GLU A 165 -4.84 -14.84 -20.17
N GLU A 166 -3.99 -15.87 -20.12
CA GLU A 166 -4.38 -17.26 -20.30
C GLU A 166 -5.01 -17.80 -19.02
N LYS A 167 -6.25 -18.27 -19.16
CA LYS A 167 -7.01 -18.90 -18.08
C LYS A 167 -6.30 -20.14 -17.55
N GLU A 168 -5.70 -20.94 -18.43
CA GLU A 168 -5.01 -22.19 -18.11
C GLU A 168 -3.76 -21.97 -17.25
N VAL A 169 -3.10 -20.81 -17.38
CA VAL A 169 -1.97 -20.43 -16.52
C VAL A 169 -2.47 -20.07 -15.13
N LEU A 170 -3.59 -19.37 -15.05
CA LEU A 170 -4.17 -18.96 -13.77
C LEU A 170 -4.82 -20.13 -13.04
N ASP A 171 -5.55 -20.99 -13.74
CA ASP A 171 -6.17 -22.21 -13.21
C ASP A 171 -5.12 -23.08 -12.52
N ARG A 172 -3.98 -23.35 -13.16
CA ARG A 172 -2.89 -24.12 -12.53
C ARG A 172 -2.38 -23.52 -11.22
N ARG A 173 -2.28 -22.19 -11.12
CA ARG A 173 -1.85 -21.52 -9.89
C ARG A 173 -2.93 -21.55 -8.82
N MET A 174 -4.20 -21.43 -9.21
CA MET A 174 -5.33 -21.51 -8.29
C MET A 174 -5.50 -22.94 -7.76
N ASP A 175 -5.35 -23.95 -8.61
CA ASP A 175 -5.35 -25.36 -8.21
C ASP A 175 -4.21 -25.67 -7.24
N GLU A 176 -3.00 -25.16 -7.51
CA GLU A 176 -1.86 -25.28 -6.59
C GLU A 176 -2.14 -24.61 -5.24
N LEU A 177 -2.70 -23.39 -5.25
CA LEU A 177 -3.09 -22.67 -4.04
C LEU A 177 -4.07 -23.50 -3.20
N PHE A 178 -5.16 -23.95 -3.81
CA PHE A 178 -6.22 -24.70 -3.14
C PHE A 178 -5.72 -26.05 -2.64
N SER A 179 -4.89 -26.74 -3.43
CA SER A 179 -4.27 -28.00 -3.02
C SER A 179 -3.38 -27.83 -1.79
N VAL A 180 -2.53 -26.79 -1.77
CA VAL A 180 -1.65 -26.52 -0.62
C VAL A 180 -2.46 -26.18 0.63
N LEU A 181 -3.51 -25.36 0.51
CA LEU A 181 -4.39 -25.01 1.63
C LEU A 181 -5.14 -26.23 2.20
N TYR A 182 -5.59 -27.13 1.34
CA TYR A 182 -6.27 -28.36 1.73
C TYR A 182 -5.33 -29.35 2.46
N CYS A 183 -4.07 -29.44 2.01
CA CYS A 183 -3.08 -30.36 2.56
C CYS A 183 -2.35 -29.85 3.83
N LEU A 184 -2.80 -28.74 4.42
CA LEU A 184 -2.21 -28.23 5.68
C LEU A 184 -2.46 -29.23 6.83
N PRO A 185 -1.41 -29.65 7.55
CA PRO A 185 -1.49 -30.78 8.49
C PRO A 185 -2.36 -30.51 9.73
N ASP A 186 -2.36 -29.27 10.23
CA ASP A 186 -3.02 -28.94 11.50
C ASP A 186 -4.45 -28.40 11.32
N LEU A 187 -4.73 -27.78 10.17
CA LEU A 187 -6.03 -27.17 9.89
C LEU A 187 -6.18 -27.00 8.37
N PRO A 188 -6.90 -27.92 7.70
CA PRO A 188 -7.26 -27.76 6.29
C PRO A 188 -8.03 -26.45 6.13
N LEU A 189 -7.49 -25.53 5.34
CA LEU A 189 -8.12 -24.26 5.08
C LEU A 189 -8.91 -24.36 3.78
N ARG A 190 -10.15 -23.86 3.82
CA ARG A 190 -10.99 -23.69 2.64
C ARG A 190 -11.16 -22.21 2.38
N CYS A 191 -11.13 -21.83 1.11
CA CYS A 191 -11.42 -20.47 0.70
C CYS A 191 -12.23 -20.46 -0.58
N SER A 192 -13.03 -19.42 -0.74
CA SER A 192 -13.69 -19.11 -2.00
C SER A 192 -12.95 -17.98 -2.69
N ALA A 193 -12.89 -17.99 -4.03
CA ALA A 193 -12.23 -16.92 -4.78
C ALA A 193 -13.01 -16.44 -6.00
N GLY A 194 -12.98 -15.13 -6.26
CA GLY A 194 -13.55 -14.50 -7.44
C GLY A 194 -12.46 -13.89 -8.31
N ILE A 195 -12.54 -14.12 -9.61
CA ILE A 195 -11.49 -13.74 -10.57
C ILE A 195 -12.07 -12.88 -11.70
N THR A 196 -11.38 -11.81 -12.06
CA THR A 196 -11.63 -11.07 -13.30
C THR A 196 -10.32 -10.76 -14.03
N PHE A 197 -10.33 -10.88 -15.37
CA PHE A 197 -9.22 -10.43 -16.19
C PHE A 197 -9.31 -8.92 -16.43
N VAL A 198 -8.14 -8.27 -16.41
CA VAL A 198 -8.04 -6.83 -16.64
C VAL A 198 -7.01 -6.53 -17.72
N SER A 199 -7.30 -5.50 -18.50
CA SER A 199 -6.36 -4.92 -19.46
C SER A 199 -6.40 -3.40 -19.34
N ARG A 200 -5.34 -2.73 -19.77
CA ARG A 200 -5.23 -1.25 -19.75
C ARG A 200 -6.45 -0.57 -20.39
N LYS A 201 -6.99 -1.14 -21.47
CA LYS A 201 -8.07 -0.53 -22.25
C LYS A 201 -9.36 -0.57 -21.44
N GLY A 202 -9.82 0.60 -21.00
CA GLY A 202 -11.05 0.72 -20.21
C GLY A 202 -10.91 0.25 -18.76
N PHE A 203 -9.68 0.18 -18.23
CA PHE A 203 -9.44 -0.22 -16.84
C PHE A 203 -10.11 0.75 -15.86
N SER A 204 -10.87 0.19 -14.92
CA SER A 204 -11.38 0.87 -13.74
C SER A 204 -11.25 -0.09 -12.57
N TYR A 205 -10.45 0.28 -11.56
CA TYR A 205 -10.23 -0.57 -10.39
C TYR A 205 -11.54 -0.94 -9.71
N LYS A 206 -12.45 0.04 -9.54
CA LYS A 206 -13.77 -0.18 -8.93
C LYS A 206 -14.60 -1.21 -9.71
N ARG A 207 -14.64 -1.09 -11.04
CA ARG A 207 -15.39 -2.05 -11.88
C ARG A 207 -14.77 -3.45 -11.80
N SER A 208 -13.45 -3.56 -11.84
CA SER A 208 -12.77 -4.85 -11.71
C SER A 208 -13.00 -5.48 -10.34
N LEU A 209 -13.05 -4.67 -9.27
CA LEU A 209 -13.39 -5.14 -7.93
C LEU A 209 -14.82 -5.70 -7.89
N GLU A 210 -15.80 -4.96 -8.40
CA GLU A 210 -17.21 -5.40 -8.48
C GLU A 210 -17.36 -6.72 -9.27
N GLN A 211 -16.61 -6.87 -10.37
CA GLN A 211 -16.61 -8.09 -11.17
C GLN A 211 -16.05 -9.29 -10.40
N ALA A 212 -14.90 -9.12 -9.74
CA ALA A 212 -14.32 -10.17 -8.92
C ALA A 212 -15.20 -10.52 -7.71
N ASP A 213 -15.84 -9.53 -7.07
CA ASP A 213 -16.77 -9.77 -5.96
C ASP A 213 -17.98 -10.58 -6.42
N GLN A 214 -18.55 -10.28 -7.59
CA GLN A 214 -19.66 -11.07 -8.14
C GLN A 214 -19.24 -12.53 -8.41
N ALA A 215 -18.01 -12.74 -8.89
CA ALA A 215 -17.47 -14.08 -9.08
C ALA A 215 -17.19 -14.81 -7.75
N LEU A 216 -16.75 -14.09 -6.72
CA LEU A 216 -16.57 -14.64 -5.38
C LEU A 216 -17.92 -15.07 -4.77
N TYR A 217 -18.94 -14.23 -4.93
CA TYR A 217 -20.29 -14.54 -4.48
C TYR A 217 -20.82 -15.84 -5.13
N GLU A 218 -20.62 -16.00 -6.44
CA GLU A 218 -20.99 -17.24 -7.14
C GLU A 218 -20.20 -18.47 -6.65
N SER A 219 -18.91 -18.30 -6.31
CA SER A 219 -18.11 -19.37 -5.69
C SER A 219 -18.71 -19.84 -4.37
N LYS A 220 -19.07 -18.89 -3.50
CA LYS A 220 -19.73 -19.19 -2.21
C LYS A 220 -21.10 -19.85 -2.42
N LYS A 221 -21.91 -19.34 -3.34
CA LYS A 221 -23.26 -19.87 -3.65
C LYS A 221 -23.21 -21.30 -4.21
N ARG A 222 -22.18 -21.66 -4.96
CA ARG A 222 -21.98 -23.00 -5.54
C ARG A 222 -21.40 -24.03 -4.55
N GLY A 223 -21.38 -23.71 -3.25
CA GLY A 223 -20.95 -24.63 -2.20
C GLY A 223 -19.53 -24.40 -1.69
N LYS A 224 -18.97 -23.20 -1.88
CA LYS A 224 -17.65 -22.77 -1.35
C LYS A 224 -16.48 -23.61 -1.88
N ASP A 225 -15.28 -23.41 -1.32
CA ASP A 225 -14.05 -24.17 -1.63
C ASP A 225 -13.76 -24.26 -3.14
N ARG A 226 -13.92 -23.14 -3.83
CA ARG A 226 -13.69 -23.02 -5.28
C ARG A 226 -13.41 -21.59 -5.69
N TYR A 227 -12.98 -21.46 -6.93
CA TYR A 227 -12.90 -20.17 -7.60
C TYR A 227 -13.81 -20.08 -8.82
N CYS A 228 -14.29 -18.88 -9.14
CA CYS A 228 -15.08 -18.60 -10.33
C CYS A 228 -14.52 -17.36 -11.05
N TYR A 229 -14.75 -17.31 -12.36
CA TYR A 229 -14.43 -16.15 -13.19
C TYR A 229 -15.69 -15.35 -13.49
N TYR A 230 -15.57 -14.02 -13.52
CA TYR A 230 -16.68 -13.13 -13.87
C TYR A 230 -17.25 -13.40 -15.27
N ASP A 231 -16.40 -13.63 -16.26
CA ASP A 231 -16.82 -13.81 -17.67
C ASP A 231 -17.57 -15.13 -17.92
N MET A 232 -17.62 -16.05 -16.95
CA MET A 232 -18.38 -17.30 -17.02
C MET A 232 -19.75 -17.22 -16.30
N ILE A 233 -20.25 -16.01 -16.01
CA ILE A 233 -21.54 -15.76 -15.33
C ILE A 233 -22.64 -15.33 -16.34
N SER A 234 -22.43 -15.58 -17.64
CA SER A 234 -23.45 -15.37 -18.70
C SER A 234 -24.03 -16.69 -19.18
#